data_AF-A0A380X692-F1
#
_entry.id   AF-A0A380X692-F1
#
_cell.length_a   1.000
_cell.length_b   1.000
_cell.length_c   1.000
_cell.angle_alpha   90.00
_cell.angle_beta   90.00
_cell.angle_gamma   90.00
#
_symmetry.space_group_name_H-M   'P 1'
#
loop_
_entity.id
_entity.type
_entity.pdbx_description
1 polymer ?
#
loop_
_entity_poly.entity_id
_entity_poly.type
_entity_poly.pdbx_seq_one_letter_code
_entity_poly.pdbx_strand_id
1 'polypeptide(L)'
;MSHLRWLAERIGNPRIVERSNSSYTIENRKYVDNKNLSMACLDALTDDFVRYSLLLQQEFGLRREEAIKFQPKFAVRGTKICLKGSWCKGGRERTIPVTSQSQRNLLDEIHTFCRQRGTKSLIPTHKNYEQQMRTYEYQTAKVGELKNHGLRHAYAQRRYETLPLRTVEKPLENSLMEKNSVIWRVDCR
;
A
#
# COMPACT_ATOMS: atom_id res chain seq x y z
N MET A 1 0.21 -10.04 -22.71
CA MET A 1 -0.78 -9.37 -23.57
C MET A 1 -0.65 -7.86 -23.61
N SER A 2 -0.68 -7.12 -22.49
CA SER A 2 -0.58 -5.65 -22.48
C SER A 2 0.66 -5.08 -23.19
N HIS A 3 1.83 -5.68 -22.99
CA HIS A 3 3.07 -5.23 -23.64
C HIS A 3 3.09 -5.51 -25.16
N LEU A 4 2.45 -6.60 -25.61
CA LEU A 4 2.35 -6.93 -27.04
C LEU A 4 1.36 -5.99 -27.76
N ARG A 5 0.26 -5.61 -27.11
CA ARG A 5 -0.67 -4.60 -27.63
C ARG A 5 0.00 -3.23 -27.72
N TRP A 6 0.73 -2.84 -26.68
CA TRP A 6 1.53 -1.61 -26.70
C TRP A 6 2.57 -1.60 -27.83
N LEU A 7 3.26 -2.73 -28.05
CA LEU A 7 4.19 -2.86 -29.17
C LEU A 7 3.47 -2.77 -30.53
N ALA A 8 2.33 -3.45 -30.68
CA ALA A 8 1.50 -3.43 -31.90
C ALA A 8 1.00 -2.02 -32.25
N GLU A 9 0.67 -1.21 -31.24
CA GLU A 9 0.36 0.21 -31.39
C GLU A 9 1.58 1.01 -31.87
N ARG A 10 2.76 0.77 -31.29
CA ARG A 10 3.99 1.49 -31.64
C ARG A 10 4.51 1.19 -33.04
N ILE A 11 4.28 -0.02 -33.55
CA ILE A 11 4.63 -0.42 -34.92
C ILE A 11 3.54 -0.04 -35.94
N GLY A 12 2.46 0.64 -35.51
CA GLY A 12 1.39 1.12 -36.40
C GLY A 12 0.45 0.02 -36.92
N ASN A 13 0.54 -1.20 -36.37
CA ASN A 13 -0.34 -2.32 -36.77
C ASN A 13 -1.01 -2.96 -35.55
N PRO A 14 -2.00 -2.27 -34.94
CA PRO A 14 -2.68 -2.75 -33.75
C PRO A 14 -3.58 -3.97 -34.01
N ARG A 15 -3.82 -4.37 -35.27
CA ARG A 15 -4.65 -5.53 -35.62
C ARG A 15 -3.93 -6.87 -35.44
N ILE A 16 -2.61 -6.87 -35.28
CA ILE A 16 -1.82 -8.10 -35.06
C ILE A 16 -2.18 -8.76 -33.72
N VAL A 17 -2.63 -7.98 -32.75
CA VAL A 17 -3.01 -8.46 -31.41
C VAL A 17 -4.45 -8.08 -31.12
N GLU A 18 -5.29 -9.08 -30.89
CA GLU A 18 -6.69 -8.89 -30.55
C GLU A 18 -6.84 -8.02 -29.30
N ARG A 19 -7.84 -7.13 -29.35
CA ARG A 19 -8.06 -6.09 -28.33
C ARG A 19 -8.45 -6.68 -26.98
N SER A 20 -9.16 -7.80 -26.98
CA SER A 20 -9.61 -8.48 -25.77
C SER A 20 -8.71 -9.68 -25.43
N ASN A 21 -8.64 -10.05 -24.15
CA ASN A 21 -8.03 -11.30 -23.72
C ASN A 21 -8.94 -12.52 -24.03
N SER A 22 -10.25 -12.29 -24.21
CA SER A 22 -11.24 -13.34 -24.44
C SER A 22 -11.03 -14.10 -25.76
N SER A 23 -10.53 -13.43 -26.79
CA SER A 23 -10.18 -14.04 -28.08
C SER A 23 -9.00 -15.01 -27.99
N TYR A 24 -8.19 -14.90 -26.93
CA TYR A 24 -7.07 -15.78 -26.65
C TYR A 24 -7.38 -16.82 -25.57
N THR A 25 -8.63 -16.89 -25.10
CA THR A 25 -9.01 -17.75 -23.97
C THR A 25 -8.18 -17.47 -22.71
N ILE A 26 -7.62 -16.26 -22.60
CA ILE A 26 -6.83 -15.82 -21.45
C ILE A 26 -7.79 -15.18 -20.46
N GLU A 27 -7.88 -15.76 -19.27
CA GLU A 27 -8.67 -15.17 -18.18
C GLU A 27 -8.15 -13.76 -17.82
N ASN A 28 -9.09 -12.87 -17.50
CA ASN A 28 -8.73 -11.56 -16.99
C ASN A 28 -8.04 -11.72 -15.62
N ARG A 29 -6.90 -11.04 -15.45
CA ARG A 29 -6.21 -10.99 -14.17
C ARG A 29 -7.16 -10.43 -13.11
N LYS A 30 -7.54 -11.26 -12.13
CA LYS A 30 -8.16 -10.81 -10.89
C LYS A 30 -7.08 -10.13 -10.05
N TYR A 31 -7.10 -8.81 -10.04
CA TYR A 31 -6.20 -8.04 -9.21
C TYR A 31 -6.79 -7.96 -7.79
N VAL A 32 -6.22 -8.79 -6.90
CA VAL A 32 -6.29 -8.69 -5.44
C VAL A 32 -7.55 -9.28 -4.79
N ASP A 33 -7.36 -10.25 -3.90
CA ASP A 33 -8.34 -10.60 -2.87
C ASP A 33 -8.30 -9.53 -1.78
N ASN A 34 -9.43 -8.87 -1.53
CA ASN A 34 -9.60 -7.92 -0.43
C ASN A 34 -9.66 -8.68 0.90
N LYS A 35 -8.49 -9.12 1.38
CA LYS A 35 -8.37 -9.83 2.66
C LYS A 35 -8.17 -8.82 3.79
N ASN A 36 -9.15 -8.76 4.68
CA ASN A 36 -8.99 -8.19 6.03
C ASN A 36 -8.60 -9.32 6.99
N LEU A 37 -7.88 -9.02 8.08
CA LEU A 37 -7.69 -10.02 9.14
C LEU A 37 -9.04 -10.31 9.78
N SER A 38 -9.41 -11.60 9.81
CA SER A 38 -10.54 -12.05 10.61
C SER A 38 -10.17 -12.08 12.09
N MET A 39 -11.16 -11.94 12.98
CA MET A 39 -10.94 -12.05 14.43
C MET A 39 -10.36 -13.42 14.80
N ALA A 40 -10.85 -14.49 14.17
CA ALA A 40 -10.31 -15.85 14.33
C ALA A 40 -8.82 -15.95 13.97
N CYS A 41 -8.36 -15.20 12.97
CA CYS A 41 -6.95 -15.15 12.61
C CYS A 41 -6.10 -14.47 13.69
N LEU A 42 -6.64 -13.44 14.34
CA LEU A 42 -5.95 -12.74 15.43
C LEU A 42 -5.91 -13.60 16.71
N ASP A 43 -6.98 -14.33 17.01
CA ASP A 43 -7.08 -15.19 18.18
C ASP A 43 -6.19 -16.44 18.09
N ALA A 44 -5.86 -16.88 16.87
CA ALA A 44 -4.95 -17.99 16.63
C ALA A 44 -3.46 -17.62 16.82
N LEU A 45 -3.13 -16.33 16.95
CA LEU A 45 -1.76 -15.86 17.17
C LEU A 45 -1.35 -16.05 18.62
N THR A 46 -0.17 -16.60 18.85
CA THR A 46 0.36 -16.79 20.20
C THR A 46 1.29 -15.66 20.63
N ASP A 47 1.79 -14.85 19.70
CA ASP A 47 2.70 -13.73 19.99
C ASP A 47 1.98 -12.38 19.81
N ASP A 48 1.75 -11.68 20.92
CA ASP A 48 1.15 -10.34 20.95
C ASP A 48 1.94 -9.31 20.12
N PHE A 49 3.27 -9.44 20.03
CA PHE A 49 4.08 -8.53 19.22
C PHE A 49 3.73 -8.66 17.73
N VAL A 50 3.48 -9.90 17.27
CA VAL A 50 3.02 -10.19 15.92
C VAL A 50 1.59 -9.70 15.71
N ARG A 51 0.70 -9.95 16.69
CA ARG A 51 -0.69 -9.49 16.68
C ARG A 51 -0.79 -7.98 16.47
N TYR A 52 -0.09 -7.19 17.27
CA TYR A 52 -0.07 -5.72 17.12
C TYR A 52 0.58 -5.27 15.81
N SER A 53 1.62 -5.98 15.33
CA SER A 53 2.25 -5.67 14.04
C SER A 53 1.29 -5.89 12.86
N LEU A 54 0.40 -6.88 12.95
CA LEU A 54 -0.64 -7.15 11.97
C LEU A 54 -1.77 -6.13 12.01
N LEU A 55 -2.22 -5.77 13.21
CA LEU A 55 -3.23 -4.73 13.41
C LEU A 55 -2.76 -3.38 12.84
N LEU A 56 -1.50 -3.00 13.05
CA LEU A 56 -0.93 -1.79 12.44
C LEU A 56 -0.93 -1.84 10.90
N GLN A 57 -0.69 -3.01 10.30
CA GLN A 57 -0.73 -3.15 8.84
C GLN A 57 -2.15 -3.02 8.31
N GLN A 58 -3.15 -3.55 9.02
CA GLN A 58 -4.55 -3.41 8.64
C GLN A 58 -5.05 -1.98 8.79
N GLU A 59 -4.79 -1.34 9.92
CA GLU A 59 -5.37 -0.03 10.24
C GLU A 59 -4.62 1.13 9.59
N PHE A 60 -3.32 1.01 9.31
CA PHE A 60 -2.50 2.08 8.74
C PHE A 60 -1.82 1.72 7.41
N GLY A 61 -1.98 0.50 6.91
CA GLY A 61 -1.32 0.07 5.67
C GLY A 61 0.21 0.09 5.75
N LEU A 62 0.77 -0.13 6.93
CA LEU A 62 2.21 -0.18 7.12
C LEU A 62 2.82 -1.33 6.31
N ARG A 63 4.09 -1.19 5.91
CA ARG A 63 4.88 -2.36 5.48
C ARG A 63 5.19 -3.19 6.73
N ARG A 64 5.38 -4.48 6.52
CA ARG A 64 5.83 -5.43 7.55
C ARG A 64 6.97 -4.90 8.41
N GLU A 65 8.06 -4.46 7.78
CA GLU A 65 9.24 -3.94 8.49
C GLU A 65 8.91 -2.69 9.33
N GLU A 66 8.10 -1.78 8.78
CA GLU A 66 7.69 -0.55 9.45
C GLU A 66 6.78 -0.84 10.65
N ALA A 67 5.93 -1.85 10.55
CA ALA A 67 5.08 -2.31 11.65
C ALA A 67 5.91 -2.96 12.76
N ILE A 68 6.84 -3.86 12.43
CA ILE A 68 7.71 -4.53 13.43
C ILE A 68 8.61 -3.50 14.14
N LYS A 69 9.17 -2.54 13.39
CA LYS A 69 10.03 -1.47 13.94
C LYS A 69 9.24 -0.31 14.56
N PHE A 70 7.91 -0.38 14.61
CA PHE A 70 7.07 0.71 15.10
C PHE A 70 7.39 1.04 16.55
N GLN A 71 7.67 2.31 16.83
CA GLN A 71 7.95 2.82 18.18
C GLN A 71 6.85 3.81 18.59
N PRO A 72 5.92 3.45 19.48
CA PRO A 72 4.74 4.29 19.77
C PRO A 72 5.11 5.67 20.30
N LYS A 73 6.09 5.76 21.21
CA LYS A 73 6.57 7.03 21.80
C LYS A 73 7.11 8.03 20.75
N PHE A 74 7.70 7.52 19.67
CA PHE A 74 8.19 8.36 18.57
C PHE A 74 7.12 8.61 17.52
N ALA A 75 6.43 7.54 17.10
CA ALA A 75 5.60 7.58 15.91
C ALA A 75 4.30 8.36 16.13
N VAL A 76 3.71 8.30 17.33
CA VAL A 76 2.43 8.98 17.58
C VAL A 76 2.64 10.49 17.77
N ARG A 77 1.99 11.28 16.91
CA ARG A 77 2.09 12.75 16.87
C ARG A 77 0.70 13.37 16.64
N GLY A 78 -0.10 13.44 17.69
CA GLY A 78 -1.41 14.09 17.69
C GLY A 78 -2.42 13.41 16.76
N THR A 79 -2.63 13.97 15.57
CA THR A 79 -3.58 13.48 14.55
C THR A 79 -2.92 12.65 13.45
N LYS A 80 -1.63 12.35 13.58
CA LYS A 80 -0.87 11.55 12.60
C LYS A 80 0.14 10.63 13.27
N ILE A 81 0.55 9.60 12.53
CA ILE A 81 1.75 8.82 12.85
C ILE A 81 2.89 9.21 11.92
N CYS A 82 4.10 9.30 12.46
CA CYS A 82 5.34 9.62 11.76
C CYS A 82 6.27 8.40 11.77
N LEU A 83 6.66 7.92 10.58
CA LEU A 83 7.59 6.80 10.45
C LEU A 83 8.99 7.33 10.12
N LYS A 84 10.01 6.84 10.82
CA LYS A 84 11.40 7.20 10.52
C LYS A 84 11.81 6.67 9.15
N GLY A 85 12.64 7.43 8.46
CA GLY A 85 13.28 7.01 7.21
C GLY A 85 14.05 5.69 7.35
N SER A 86 14.74 5.47 8.48
CA SER A 86 15.47 4.23 8.77
C SER A 86 14.61 2.97 8.92
N TRP A 87 13.29 3.12 8.98
CA TRP A 87 12.33 2.01 8.99
C TRP A 87 11.68 1.80 7.62
N CYS A 88 11.76 2.80 6.77
CA CYS A 88 11.06 2.87 5.50
C CYS A 88 12.01 2.52 4.35
N LYS A 89 11.48 1.85 3.32
CA LYS A 89 12.25 1.54 2.11
C LYS A 89 12.77 2.85 1.48
N GLY A 90 14.08 2.92 1.25
CA GLY A 90 14.73 4.07 0.62
C GLY A 90 14.96 5.28 1.53
N GLY A 91 14.86 5.12 2.85
CA GLY A 91 15.24 6.18 3.80
C GLY A 91 14.26 7.35 3.89
N ARG A 92 13.12 7.28 3.19
CA ARG A 92 12.13 8.37 3.15
C ARG A 92 11.16 8.23 4.30
N GLU A 93 11.13 9.23 5.16
CA GLU A 93 10.10 9.36 6.18
C GLU A 93 8.73 9.53 5.52
N ARG A 94 7.68 9.11 6.24
CA ARG A 94 6.32 9.41 5.83
C ARG A 94 5.39 9.56 7.02
N THR A 95 4.33 10.32 6.80
CA THR A 95 3.27 10.54 7.78
C THR A 95 1.97 9.93 7.30
N ILE A 96 1.22 9.33 8.21
CA ILE A 96 -0.09 8.74 7.93
C ILE A 96 -1.10 9.37 8.89
N PRO A 97 -2.23 9.93 8.40
CA PRO A 97 -3.23 10.52 9.28
C PRO A 97 -3.95 9.46 10.11
N VAL A 98 -4.32 9.82 11.32
CA VAL A 98 -5.23 9.07 12.19
C VAL A 98 -6.63 9.60 11.95
N THR A 99 -7.47 8.81 11.29
CA THR A 99 -8.81 9.20 10.80
C THR A 99 -9.95 8.55 11.56
N SER A 100 -9.68 7.51 12.37
CA SER A 100 -10.69 6.78 13.13
C SER A 100 -10.35 6.71 14.62
N GLN A 101 -11.37 6.57 15.47
CA GLN A 101 -11.18 6.28 16.88
C GLN A 101 -10.56 4.89 17.10
N SER A 102 -10.87 3.90 16.25
CA SER A 102 -10.25 2.56 16.29
C SER A 102 -8.73 2.63 16.19
N GLN A 103 -8.23 3.48 15.30
CA GLN A 103 -6.80 3.73 15.11
C GLN A 103 -6.16 4.37 16.35
N ARG A 104 -6.86 5.31 17.01
CA ARG A 104 -6.36 5.92 18.26
C ARG A 104 -6.26 4.89 19.38
N ASN A 105 -7.34 4.14 19.59
CA ASN A 105 -7.39 3.10 20.62
C ASN A 105 -6.27 2.07 20.42
N LEU A 106 -6.05 1.62 19.17
CA LEU A 106 -4.95 0.71 18.84
C LEU A 106 -3.57 1.30 19.19
N LEU A 107 -3.34 2.58 18.93
CA LEU A 107 -2.07 3.23 19.26
C LEU A 107 -1.86 3.31 20.79
N ASP A 108 -2.92 3.57 21.55
CA ASP A 108 -2.88 3.62 23.01
C ASP A 108 -2.66 2.23 23.63
N GLU A 109 -3.28 1.19 23.07
CA GLU A 109 -3.05 -0.21 23.43
C GLU A 109 -1.59 -0.60 23.20
N ILE A 110 -1.05 -0.30 22.01
CA ILE A 110 0.35 -0.59 21.66
C ILE A 110 1.31 0.16 22.58
N HIS A 111 1.02 1.42 22.88
CA HIS A 111 1.83 2.22 23.79
C HIS A 111 1.86 1.60 25.19
N THR A 112 0.70 1.19 25.71
CA THR A 112 0.57 0.53 27.02
C THR A 112 1.29 -0.82 27.03
N PHE A 113 1.11 -1.64 26.00
CA PHE A 113 1.77 -2.92 25.84
C PHE A 113 3.31 -2.79 25.83
N CYS A 114 3.85 -1.88 25.01
CA CYS A 114 5.29 -1.63 24.96
C CYS A 114 5.83 -1.18 26.33
N ARG A 115 5.09 -0.32 27.05
CA ARG A 115 5.45 0.13 28.40
C ARG A 115 5.49 -1.04 29.39
N GLN A 116 4.46 -1.89 29.39
CA GLN A 116 4.38 -3.06 30.28
C GLN A 116 5.49 -4.09 30.01
N ARG A 117 5.82 -4.31 28.73
CA ARG A 117 6.89 -5.24 28.31
C ARG A 117 8.30 -4.64 28.40
N GLY A 118 8.43 -3.35 28.72
CA GLY A 118 9.72 -2.65 28.75
C GLY A 118 10.40 -2.53 27.38
N THR A 119 9.63 -2.58 26.28
CA THR A 119 10.16 -2.51 24.92
C THR A 119 9.92 -1.13 24.29
N LYS A 120 10.83 -0.71 23.41
CA LYS A 120 10.68 0.55 22.65
C LYS A 120 9.91 0.36 21.34
N SER A 121 9.88 -0.86 20.82
CA SER A 121 9.23 -1.23 19.56
C SER A 121 8.45 -2.54 19.72
N LEU A 122 7.78 -2.97 18.65
CA LEU A 122 7.16 -4.30 18.55
C LEU A 122 8.20 -5.42 18.30
N ILE A 123 9.36 -5.31 18.96
CA ILE A 123 10.41 -6.33 19.01
C ILE A 123 10.68 -6.64 20.49
N PRO A 124 10.59 -7.92 20.92
CA PRO A 124 10.95 -8.32 22.27
C PRO A 124 12.39 -7.96 22.62
N THR A 125 12.67 -7.64 23.90
CA THR A 125 14.01 -7.21 24.36
C THR A 125 15.14 -8.22 24.09
N HIS A 126 14.81 -9.51 24.08
CA HIS A 126 15.74 -10.61 23.85
C HIS A 126 15.90 -10.98 22.37
N LYS A 127 15.22 -10.26 21.45
CA LYS A 127 15.29 -10.52 20.01
C LYS A 127 15.82 -9.31 19.26
N ASN A 128 16.54 -9.59 18.17
CA ASN A 128 16.79 -8.60 17.14
C ASN A 128 15.65 -8.57 16.10
N TYR A 129 15.73 -7.62 15.17
CA TYR A 129 14.74 -7.46 14.11
C TYR A 129 14.59 -8.72 13.25
N GLU A 130 15.68 -9.38 12.86
CA GLU A 130 15.65 -10.56 11.98
C GLU A 130 14.96 -11.75 12.66
N GLN A 131 15.24 -11.98 13.94
CA GLN A 131 14.60 -13.02 14.73
C GLN A 131 13.11 -12.75 14.91
N GLN A 132 12.72 -11.50 15.17
CA GLN A 132 11.32 -11.14 15.25
C GLN A 132 10.62 -11.24 13.89
N MET A 133 11.30 -10.89 12.79
CA MET A 133 10.78 -11.06 11.43
C MET A 133 10.51 -12.52 11.12
N ARG A 134 11.41 -13.44 11.50
CA ARG A 134 11.19 -14.88 11.34
C ARG A 134 10.01 -15.38 12.18
N THR A 135 9.88 -14.89 13.41
CA THR A 135 8.73 -15.20 14.28
C THR A 135 7.42 -14.74 13.64
N TYR A 136 7.41 -13.52 13.11
CA TYR A 136 6.30 -12.94 12.38
C TYR A 136 5.92 -13.81 11.17
N GLU A 137 6.89 -14.15 10.32
CA GLU A 137 6.66 -14.98 9.13
C GLU A 137 6.08 -16.35 9.50
N TYR A 138 6.66 -17.01 10.51
CA TYR A 138 6.17 -18.30 11.01
C TYR A 138 4.72 -18.23 11.50
N GLN A 139 4.39 -17.23 12.34
CA GLN A 139 3.03 -17.09 12.87
C GLN A 139 2.02 -16.76 11.77
N THR A 140 2.35 -15.85 10.85
CA THR A 140 1.46 -15.55 9.72
C THR A 140 1.22 -16.78 8.83
N ALA A 141 2.26 -17.56 8.55
CA ALA A 141 2.13 -18.78 7.77
C ALA A 141 1.25 -19.83 8.46
N LYS A 142 1.37 -19.97 9.80
CA LYS A 142 0.58 -20.92 10.59
C LYS A 142 -0.93 -20.64 10.51
N VAL A 143 -1.33 -19.38 10.46
CA VAL A 143 -2.75 -18.98 10.43
C VAL A 143 -3.34 -19.00 9.01
N GLY A 144 -2.59 -19.48 8.01
CA GLY A 144 -3.11 -19.72 6.65
C GLY A 144 -3.40 -18.46 5.85
N GLU A 145 -2.92 -17.31 6.32
CA GLU A 145 -3.28 -15.99 5.82
C GLU A 145 -2.00 -15.17 5.58
N LEU A 146 -2.02 -14.35 4.52
CA LEU A 146 -1.12 -13.22 4.25
C LEU A 146 0.14 -13.48 3.41
N LYS A 147 -0.04 -13.41 2.10
CA LYS A 147 0.82 -12.50 1.34
C LYS A 147 0.59 -11.10 1.95
N ASN A 148 1.49 -10.65 2.84
CA ASN A 148 1.41 -9.40 3.63
C ASN A 148 0.99 -8.14 2.85
N HIS A 149 1.08 -8.19 1.52
CA HIS A 149 0.56 -7.16 0.63
C HIS A 149 -0.97 -6.99 0.70
N GLY A 150 -1.75 -8.02 1.02
CA GLY A 150 -3.22 -7.97 1.04
C GLY A 150 -3.78 -6.89 1.97
N LEU A 151 -3.34 -6.85 3.23
CA LEU A 151 -3.80 -5.87 4.22
C LEU A 151 -3.48 -4.44 3.81
N ARG A 152 -2.29 -4.26 3.23
CA ARG A 152 -1.88 -2.95 2.74
C ARG A 152 -2.75 -2.49 1.58
N HIS A 153 -3.11 -3.39 0.67
CA HIS A 153 -4.00 -3.06 -0.44
C HIS A 153 -5.40 -2.72 0.05
N ALA A 154 -5.94 -3.49 1.00
CA ALA A 154 -7.23 -3.23 1.62
C ALA A 154 -7.27 -1.85 2.29
N TYR A 155 -6.22 -1.47 3.05
CA TYR A 155 -6.10 -0.12 3.60
C TYR A 155 -6.09 0.95 2.51
N ALA A 156 -5.30 0.76 1.45
CA ALA A 156 -5.19 1.74 0.37
C ALA A 156 -6.53 1.96 -0.35
N GLN A 157 -7.29 0.89 -0.62
CA GLN A 157 -8.63 0.97 -1.21
C GLN A 157 -9.61 1.71 -0.28
N ARG A 158 -9.67 1.33 1.01
CA ARG A 158 -10.53 2.00 2.00
C ARG A 158 -10.19 3.48 2.15
N ARG A 159 -8.90 3.83 2.08
CA ARG A 159 -8.47 5.24 2.06
C ARG A 159 -8.88 5.94 0.78
N TYR A 160 -8.74 5.29 -0.37
CA TYR A 160 -9.15 5.86 -1.66
C TYR A 160 -10.66 6.18 -1.68
N GLU A 161 -11.50 5.28 -1.18
CA GLU A 161 -12.96 5.47 -1.08
C GLU A 161 -13.36 6.63 -0.16
N THR A 162 -12.54 6.93 0.86
CA THR A 162 -12.81 8.00 1.83
C THR A 162 -12.17 9.34 1.44
N LEU A 163 -11.35 9.38 0.39
CA LEU A 163 -10.83 10.63 -0.12
C LEU A 163 -11.91 11.29 -0.99
N PRO A 164 -12.19 12.60 -0.78
CA PRO A 164 -13.04 13.31 -1.71
C PRO A 164 -12.37 13.24 -3.09
N LEU A 165 -13.11 12.75 -4.09
CA LEU A 165 -12.68 12.83 -5.48
C LEU A 165 -12.40 14.30 -5.74
N ARG A 166 -11.12 14.66 -5.90
CA ARG A 166 -10.82 15.94 -6.55
C ARG A 166 -11.38 15.80 -7.94
N THR A 167 -12.52 16.45 -8.19
CA THR A 167 -12.96 16.76 -9.53
C THR A 167 -11.81 17.54 -10.13
N VAL A 168 -10.97 16.88 -10.93
CA VAL A 168 -10.06 17.59 -11.81
C VAL A 168 -11.01 18.21 -12.81
N GLU A 169 -11.35 19.48 -12.61
CA GLU A 169 -12.01 20.25 -13.65
C GLU A 169 -11.12 20.10 -14.89
N LYS A 170 -11.62 19.36 -15.88
CA LYS A 170 -11.02 19.38 -17.20
C LYS A 170 -10.94 20.85 -17.58
N PRO A 171 -9.77 21.37 -17.98
CA PRO A 171 -9.73 22.71 -18.55
C PRO A 171 -10.75 22.71 -19.69
N LEU A 172 -11.71 23.64 -19.65
CA LEU A 172 -12.61 23.87 -20.76
C LEU A 172 -11.72 24.12 -21.98
N GLU A 173 -11.79 23.26 -22.98
CA GLU A 173 -11.22 23.51 -24.30
C GLU A 173 -11.94 24.73 -24.90
N ASN A 174 -11.45 25.91 -24.54
CA ASN A 174 -11.66 27.14 -25.28
C ASN A 174 -10.35 27.43 -26.00
N SER A 175 -10.34 27.30 -27.32
CA SER A 175 -9.84 28.34 -28.23
C SER A 175 -9.72 27.82 -29.68
N LEU A 176 -10.62 28.34 -30.55
CA LEU A 176 -10.36 28.83 -31.92
C LEU A 176 -9.88 27.78 -32.96
N MET A 177 -10.67 27.36 -33.96
CA MET A 177 -11.17 28.20 -35.07
C MET A 177 -10.23 29.37 -35.40
N GLU A 178 -9.03 29.06 -35.88
CA GLU A 178 -8.29 29.96 -36.76
C GLU A 178 -7.63 29.15 -37.88
N LYS A 179 -8.35 29.08 -38.99
CA LYS A 179 -7.76 28.78 -40.30
C LYS A 179 -6.76 29.89 -40.59
N ASN A 180 -5.47 29.56 -40.60
CA ASN A 180 -4.52 30.36 -41.37
C ASN A 180 -3.49 29.44 -42.02
N SER A 181 -3.55 29.45 -43.35
CA SER A 181 -2.55 28.94 -44.27
C SER A 181 -1.17 29.49 -43.92
N VAL A 182 -0.22 28.62 -43.60
CA VAL A 182 1.20 28.94 -43.76
C VAL A 182 1.86 27.77 -44.47
N ILE A 183 2.13 28.01 -45.74
CA ILE A 183 3.02 27.26 -46.61
C ILE A 183 4.39 27.25 -45.96
N TRP A 184 4.95 26.07 -45.68
CA TRP A 184 6.38 25.92 -45.44
C TRP A 184 6.99 25.11 -46.58
N ARG A 185 7.47 25.84 -47.60
CA ARG A 185 8.61 25.42 -48.42
C ARG A 185 9.84 25.51 -47.53
N VAL A 186 10.62 24.43 -47.45
CA VAL A 186 12.07 24.54 -47.27
C VAL A 186 12.71 23.48 -48.15
N ASP A 187 13.25 23.95 -49.28
CA ASP A 187 14.22 23.23 -50.10
C ASP A 187 15.63 23.39 -49.52
N CYS A 188 16.40 22.31 -49.67
CA CYS A 188 17.86 22.19 -49.79
C CYS A 188 18.82 22.74 -48.70
N ARG A 189 19.65 21.85 -48.15
CA ARG A 189 20.87 21.32 -48.82
C ARG A 189 21.15 19.89 -48.42
#